data_AF-A0A242A5I0-F1
#
_entry.id   AF-A0A242A5I0-F1
#
_cell.length_a   1.000
_cell.length_b   1.000
_cell.length_c   1.000
_cell.angle_alpha   90.00
_cell.angle_beta   90.00
_cell.angle_gamma   90.00
#
_symmetry.space_group_name_H-M   'P 1'
#
loop_
_entity.id
_entity.type
_entity.pdbx_description
1 polymer ?
#
loop_
_entity_poly.entity_id
_entity_poly.type
_entity_poly.pdbx_seq_one_letter_code
_entity_poly.pdbx_strand_id
1 'polypeptide(L)'
;MGIPASVVYKMQMISNEPLFQKLVETCIDVLNDYHLMIHPQHWQFFLVHLKELTERTIHERWGVTADIGMDDFPPVSKEALEIAKEISAPIELLPVSEIRLLAVHLDLAISTDESQPSTLTAPPGS
;
A
#
# COMPACT_ATOMS: atom_id res chain seq x y z
N MET A 1 -5.49 -1.88 -16.84
CA MET A 1 -4.87 -3.22 -16.80
C MET A 1 -5.41 -3.95 -15.56
N GLY A 2 -5.41 -5.28 -15.47
CA GLY A 2 -6.00 -5.99 -14.31
C GLY A 2 -5.02 -6.18 -13.13
N ILE A 3 -5.54 -6.51 -11.94
CA ILE A 3 -4.76 -6.84 -10.74
C ILE A 3 -3.82 -8.04 -11.03
N PRO A 4 -2.51 -7.96 -10.72
CA PRO A 4 -1.60 -9.09 -10.91
C PRO A 4 -2.06 -10.34 -10.15
N ALA A 5 -2.01 -11.52 -10.77
CA ALA A 5 -2.53 -12.76 -10.18
C ALA A 5 -1.91 -13.11 -8.80
N SER A 6 -0.63 -12.78 -8.60
CA SER A 6 0.06 -12.94 -7.31
C SER A 6 -0.50 -12.03 -6.21
N VAL A 7 -1.02 -10.86 -6.57
CA VAL A 7 -1.68 -9.92 -5.67
C VAL A 7 -3.13 -10.37 -5.41
N VAL A 8 -3.85 -10.85 -6.44
CA VAL A 8 -5.21 -11.41 -6.29
C VAL A 8 -5.23 -12.52 -5.23
N TYR A 9 -4.30 -13.47 -5.32
CA TYR A 9 -4.23 -14.59 -4.36
C TYR A 9 -3.99 -14.10 -2.92
N LYS A 10 -3.04 -13.18 -2.73
CA LYS A 10 -2.75 -12.59 -1.40
C LYS A 10 -3.95 -11.81 -0.86
N MET A 11 -4.59 -11.00 -1.70
CA MET A 11 -5.79 -10.22 -1.35
C MET A 11 -6.91 -11.13 -0.84
N GLN A 12 -7.25 -12.18 -1.60
CA GLN A 12 -8.32 -13.12 -1.24
C GLN A 12 -8.04 -13.91 0.05
N MET A 13 -6.77 -14.17 0.36
CA MET A 13 -6.37 -14.77 1.64
C MET A 13 -6.51 -13.82 2.83
N ILE A 14 -6.38 -12.51 2.62
CA ILE A 14 -6.43 -11.51 3.68
C ILE A 14 -7.87 -11.12 3.99
N SER A 15 -8.69 -10.85 2.97
CA SER A 15 -10.09 -10.47 3.14
C SER A 15 -10.86 -10.58 1.82
N ASN A 16 -12.16 -10.89 1.92
CA ASN A 16 -13.10 -10.87 0.80
C ASN A 16 -14.03 -9.65 0.84
N GLU A 17 -13.71 -8.65 1.67
CA GLU A 17 -14.56 -7.48 1.86
C GLU A 17 -14.59 -6.58 0.61
N PRO A 18 -15.77 -6.20 0.07
CA PRO A 18 -15.85 -5.39 -1.14
C PRO A 18 -15.12 -4.05 -1.07
N LEU A 19 -15.15 -3.35 0.07
CA LEU A 19 -14.43 -2.09 0.22
C LEU A 19 -12.91 -2.31 0.12
N PHE A 20 -12.40 -3.38 0.72
CA PHE A 20 -10.99 -3.75 0.63
C PHE A 20 -10.59 -4.08 -0.81
N GLN A 21 -11.38 -4.88 -1.52
CA GLN A 21 -11.11 -5.22 -2.92
C GLN A 21 -11.09 -3.98 -3.81
N LYS A 22 -12.08 -3.09 -3.64
CA LYS A 22 -12.14 -1.81 -4.37
C LYS A 22 -10.93 -0.93 -4.09
N LEU A 23 -10.47 -0.89 -2.83
CA LEU A 23 -9.30 -0.12 -2.43
C LEU A 23 -8.01 -0.69 -3.04
N VAL A 24 -7.88 -2.02 -3.10
CA VAL A 24 -6.73 -2.68 -3.74
C VAL A 24 -6.73 -2.44 -5.26
N GLU A 25 -7.89 -2.52 -5.90
CA GLU A 25 -8.05 -2.21 -7.32
C GLU A 25 -7.65 -0.76 -7.61
N THR A 26 -8.18 0.19 -6.83
CA THR A 26 -7.84 1.62 -6.93
C THR A 26 -6.35 1.84 -6.73
N CYS A 27 -5.74 1.16 -5.75
CA CYS A 27 -4.29 1.22 -5.52
C CYS A 27 -3.49 0.82 -6.76
N ILE A 28 -3.90 -0.24 -7.45
CA ILE A 28 -3.18 -0.73 -8.62
C ILE A 28 -3.36 0.21 -9.80
N ASP A 29 -4.56 0.74 -10.00
CA ASP A 29 -4.83 1.70 -11.06
C ASP A 29 -3.98 2.98 -10.87
N VAL A 30 -3.98 3.55 -9.66
CA VAL A 30 -3.14 4.72 -9.35
C VAL A 30 -1.65 4.40 -9.54
N LEU A 31 -1.16 3.27 -9.02
CA LEU A 31 0.26 2.91 -9.21
C LEU A 31 0.63 2.76 -10.70
N ASN A 32 -0.27 2.20 -11.52
CA ASN A 32 -0.07 2.09 -12.96
C ASN A 32 -0.01 3.47 -13.64
N ASP A 33 -0.88 4.40 -13.25
CA ASP A 33 -0.91 5.77 -13.81
C ASP A 33 0.42 6.50 -13.53
N TYR A 34 1.00 6.28 -12.35
CA TYR A 34 2.30 6.81 -11.96
C TYR A 34 3.49 5.98 -12.47
N HIS A 35 3.26 4.87 -13.21
CA HIS A 35 4.30 3.94 -13.66
C HIS A 35 5.15 3.34 -12.52
N LEU A 36 4.51 3.12 -11.37
CA LEU A 36 5.13 2.60 -10.16
C LEU A 36 4.69 1.17 -9.88
N MET A 37 5.50 0.45 -9.12
CA MET A 37 5.15 -0.89 -8.64
C MET A 37 5.55 -1.07 -7.18
N ILE A 38 4.66 -1.70 -6.41
CA ILE A 38 5.03 -2.19 -5.08
C ILE A 38 5.90 -3.45 -5.24
N HIS A 39 7.03 -3.47 -4.55
CA HIS A 39 7.94 -4.60 -4.59
C HIS A 39 7.26 -5.89 -4.07
N PRO A 40 7.44 -7.06 -4.71
CA PRO A 40 6.72 -8.31 -4.40
C PRO A 40 6.66 -8.71 -2.92
N GLN A 41 7.72 -8.40 -2.17
CA GLN A 41 7.85 -8.72 -0.74
C GLN A 41 7.02 -7.79 0.16
N HIS A 42 6.74 -6.56 -0.28
CA HIS A 42 6.02 -5.56 0.52
C HIS A 42 4.51 -5.64 0.34
N TRP A 43 4.01 -6.29 -0.72
CA TRP A 43 2.59 -6.47 -0.95
C TRP A 43 1.84 -7.07 0.24
N GLN A 44 2.42 -8.04 0.95
CA GLN A 44 1.72 -8.65 2.09
C GLN A 44 1.43 -7.61 3.19
N PHE A 45 2.43 -6.82 3.57
CA PHE A 45 2.30 -5.79 4.60
C PHE A 45 1.39 -4.65 4.14
N PHE A 46 1.53 -4.25 2.88
CA PHE A 46 0.71 -3.19 2.30
C PHE A 46 -0.77 -3.58 2.26
N LEU A 47 -1.09 -4.80 1.82
CA LEU A 47 -2.47 -5.31 1.80
C LEU A 47 -3.05 -5.44 3.21
N VAL A 48 -2.26 -5.83 4.20
CA VAL A 48 -2.71 -5.85 5.61
C VAL A 48 -3.06 -4.44 6.07
N HIS A 49 -2.25 -3.42 5.75
CA HIS A 49 -2.56 -2.04 6.10
C HIS A 49 -3.85 -1.55 5.42
N LEU A 50 -4.04 -1.82 4.12
CA LEU A 50 -5.29 -1.49 3.42
C LEU A 50 -6.50 -2.20 4.05
N LYS A 51 -6.34 -3.46 4.46
CA LYS A 51 -7.39 -4.21 5.16
C LYS A 51 -7.76 -3.54 6.48
N GLU A 52 -6.77 -3.20 7.31
CA GLU A 52 -7.02 -2.49 8.57
C GLU A 52 -7.72 -1.14 8.32
N LEU A 53 -7.30 -0.40 7.30
CA LEU A 53 -7.94 0.87 6.91
C LEU A 53 -9.43 0.67 6.59
N THR A 54 -9.75 -0.37 5.84
CA THR A 54 -11.14 -0.71 5.52
C THR A 54 -11.94 -1.15 6.74
N GLU A 55 -11.37 -1.95 7.64
CA GLU A 55 -12.04 -2.37 8.88
C GLU A 55 -12.30 -1.17 9.80
N ARG A 56 -11.35 -0.24 9.93
CA ARG A 56 -11.53 1.00 10.69
C ARG A 56 -12.62 1.88 10.09
N THR A 57 -12.68 1.97 8.77
CA THR A 57 -13.74 2.68 8.04
C THR A 57 -15.11 2.07 8.33
N ILE A 58 -15.25 0.75 8.13
CA ILE A 58 -16.53 0.03 8.30
C ILE A 58 -17.04 0.12 9.73
N HIS A 59 -16.14 0.08 10.72
CA HIS A 59 -16.50 0.11 12.12
C HIS A 59 -16.50 1.51 12.73
N GLU A 60 -16.20 2.56 11.96
CA GLU A 60 -16.03 3.94 12.42
C GLU A 60 -15.04 4.06 13.59
N ARG A 61 -13.97 3.26 13.57
CA ARG A 61 -12.96 3.14 14.63
C ARG A 61 -11.62 3.68 14.17
N TRP A 62 -11.45 4.99 14.27
CA TRP A 62 -10.22 5.65 13.84
C TRP A 62 -9.06 5.60 14.85
N GLY A 63 -9.28 5.05 16.06
CA GLY A 63 -8.22 4.65 16.99
C GLY A 63 -7.14 5.71 17.29
N VAL A 64 -5.94 5.23 17.68
CA VAL A 64 -4.77 6.01 18.14
C VAL A 64 -4.11 6.81 17.00
N THR A 65 -4.28 6.39 15.74
CA THR A 65 -3.69 7.06 14.57
C THR A 65 -4.26 8.46 14.35
N ALA A 66 -5.50 8.74 14.75
CA ALA A 66 -6.07 10.09 14.75
C ALA A 66 -5.32 11.05 15.70
N ASP A 67 -4.68 10.52 16.74
CA ASP A 67 -4.00 11.30 17.79
C ASP A 67 -2.48 11.43 17.59
N ILE A 68 -1.91 10.79 16.55
CA ILE A 68 -0.49 10.94 16.21
C ILE A 68 -0.26 12.35 15.67
N GLY A 69 0.65 13.09 16.31
CA GLY A 69 1.03 14.42 15.87
C GLY A 69 1.61 14.36 14.45
N MET A 70 1.30 15.36 13.62
CA MET A 70 1.82 15.39 12.25
C MET A 70 3.36 15.37 12.21
N ASP A 71 4.01 15.81 13.28
CA ASP A 71 5.47 15.83 13.45
C ASP A 71 6.08 14.46 13.80
N ASP A 72 5.27 13.48 14.20
CA ASP A 72 5.74 12.13 14.59
C ASP A 72 5.90 11.18 13.39
N PHE A 73 5.36 11.56 12.23
CA PHE A 73 5.50 10.78 11.01
C PHE A 73 6.87 11.01 10.37
N PRO A 74 7.53 9.96 9.86
CA PRO A 74 8.74 10.14 9.07
C PRO A 74 8.45 11.02 7.85
N PRO A 75 9.47 11.74 7.34
CA PRO A 75 9.31 12.53 6.13
C PRO A 75 8.94 11.61 4.96
N VAL A 76 7.97 12.05 4.16
CA VAL A 76 7.49 11.35 2.95
C VAL A 76 7.61 12.28 1.75
N SER A 77 7.85 11.71 0.58
CA SER A 77 7.83 12.46 -0.67
C SER A 77 6.45 13.09 -0.93
N LYS A 78 6.41 14.22 -1.63
CA LYS A 78 5.14 14.85 -2.04
C LYS A 78 4.33 13.92 -2.94
N GLU A 79 5.02 13.21 -3.81
CA GLU A 79 4.44 12.22 -4.73
C GLU A 79 3.78 11.06 -3.96
N ALA A 80 4.44 10.47 -2.96
CA ALA A 80 3.82 9.42 -2.13
C ALA A 80 2.56 9.93 -1.40
N LEU A 81 2.55 11.19 -0.98
CA LEU A 81 1.37 11.80 -0.34
C LEU A 81 0.23 12.06 -1.33
N GLU A 82 0.54 12.42 -2.58
CA GLU A 82 -0.45 12.59 -3.65
C GLU A 82 -1.06 11.24 -4.04
N ILE A 83 -0.22 10.23 -4.27
CA ILE A 83 -0.64 8.85 -4.52
C ILE A 83 -1.50 8.33 -3.37
N ALA A 84 -1.09 8.52 -2.12
CA ALA A 84 -1.87 8.08 -0.95
C ALA A 84 -3.28 8.69 -0.95
N LYS A 85 -3.42 9.98 -1.29
CA LYS A 85 -4.72 10.65 -1.38
C LYS A 85 -5.59 10.04 -2.47
N GLU A 86 -5.04 9.81 -3.66
CA GLU A 86 -5.77 9.19 -4.77
C GLU A 86 -6.23 7.77 -4.42
N ILE A 87 -5.35 6.96 -3.83
CA ILE A 87 -5.68 5.60 -3.37
C ILE A 87 -6.80 5.65 -2.33
N SER A 88 -6.77 6.62 -1.42
CA SER A 88 -7.78 6.75 -0.36
C SER A 88 -9.13 7.32 -0.81
N ALA A 89 -9.25 7.82 -2.04
CA ALA A 89 -10.46 8.46 -2.54
C ALA A 89 -11.76 7.66 -2.40
N PRO A 90 -11.77 6.30 -2.46
CA PRO A 90 -12.97 5.51 -2.21
C PRO A 90 -13.46 5.50 -0.75
N ILE A 91 -12.66 5.98 0.21
CA ILE A 91 -13.00 6.05 1.63
C ILE A 91 -13.40 7.47 1.99
N GLU A 92 -14.69 7.65 2.32
CA GLU A 92 -15.18 8.92 2.82
C GLU A 92 -14.63 9.20 4.23
N LEU A 93 -14.26 10.46 4.49
CA LEU A 93 -13.85 10.97 5.81
C LEU A 93 -12.61 10.27 6.42
N LEU A 94 -11.63 9.89 5.59
CA LEU A 94 -10.38 9.35 6.08
C LEU A 94 -9.57 10.40 6.87
N PRO A 95 -9.13 10.11 8.11
CA PRO A 95 -8.26 11.02 8.86
C PRO A 95 -6.97 11.32 8.11
N VAL A 96 -6.49 12.57 8.21
CA VAL A 96 -5.26 13.02 7.54
C VAL A 96 -4.04 12.18 7.96
N SER A 97 -4.01 11.72 9.21
CA SER A 97 -2.95 10.87 9.74
C SER A 97 -2.91 9.49 9.08
N GLU A 98 -4.06 8.92 8.70
CA GLU A 98 -4.12 7.66 7.97
C GLU A 98 -3.64 7.82 6.53
N ILE A 99 -3.99 8.94 5.87
CA ILE A 99 -3.43 9.29 4.55
C ILE A 99 -1.90 9.39 4.65
N ARG A 100 -1.39 9.98 5.73
CA ARG A 100 0.05 10.12 5.94
C ARG A 100 0.72 8.78 6.21
N LEU A 101 0.10 7.91 7.01
CA LEU A 101 0.59 6.55 7.25
C LEU A 101 0.64 5.74 5.95
N LEU A 102 -0.40 5.84 5.13
CA LEU A 102 -0.44 5.21 3.81
C LEU A 102 0.71 5.73 2.92
N ALA A 103 0.97 7.04 2.93
CA ALA A 103 2.10 7.63 2.22
C ALA A 103 3.46 7.09 2.70
N VAL A 104 3.64 6.90 4.02
CA VAL A 104 4.85 6.26 4.58
C VAL A 104 5.01 4.85 4.05
N HIS A 105 3.93 4.06 4.04
CA HIS A 105 3.97 2.70 3.51
C HIS A 105 4.28 2.67 2.02
N LEU A 106 3.75 3.60 1.23
CA LEU A 106 4.04 3.72 -0.20
C LEU A 106 5.51 4.05 -0.45
N ASP A 107 6.06 5.07 0.21
CA ASP A 107 7.46 5.50 0.04
C ASP A 107 8.45 4.36 0.38
N LEU A 108 8.08 3.48 1.32
CA LEU A 108 8.87 2.30 1.70
C LEU A 108 8.67 1.08 0.78
N ALA A 109 7.53 0.98 0.11
CA ALA A 109 7.11 -0.22 -0.62
C ALA A 109 7.28 -0.10 -2.14
N ILE A 110 7.26 1.13 -2.67
CA ILE A 110 7.44 1.41 -4.09
C ILE A 110 8.90 1.13 -4.48
N SER A 111 9.06 0.31 -5.51
CA SER A 111 10.33 0.15 -6.22
C SER A 111 10.26 0.93 -7.51
N THR A 112 11.27 1.73 -7.79
CA THR A 112 11.49 2.36 -9.10
C THR A 112 12.37 1.51 -10.02
N ASP A 113 12.92 0.40 -9.50
CA ASP A 113 13.80 -0.50 -10.24
C ASP A 113 13.09 -1.82 -10.59
N GLU A 114 13.13 -2.20 -11.87
CA GLU A 114 13.10 -3.60 -12.28
C GLU A 114 14.41 -4.26 -11.81
N SER A 115 14.57 -4.42 -10.50
CA SER A 115 15.62 -5.27 -9.96
C SER A 115 15.31 -6.70 -10.37
N GLN A 116 15.80 -7.08 -11.56
CA GLN A 116 15.93 -8.47 -11.96
C GLN A 116 16.51 -9.25 -10.77
N PRO A 117 16.02 -10.47 -10.48
CA PRO A 117 16.70 -11.31 -9.53
C PRO A 117 18.11 -11.56 -10.05
N SER A 118 19.10 -10.89 -9.45
CA SER A 118 20.50 -11.24 -9.66
C SER A 118 20.62 -12.69 -9.25
N THR A 119 20.81 -13.54 -10.25
CA THR A 119 21.16 -14.93 -10.01
C THR A 119 22.49 -14.89 -9.28
N LEU A 120 22.47 -15.07 -7.97
CA LEU A 120 23.65 -15.39 -7.19
C LEU A 120 24.13 -16.76 -7.67
N THR A 121 24.88 -16.77 -8.77
CA THR A 121 25.80 -17.86 -9.07
C THR A 121 26.89 -17.80 -8.02
N ALA A 122 26.69 -18.51 -6.91
CA ALA A 122 27.78 -18.87 -6.04
C ALA A 122 28.83 -19.61 -6.89
N PRO A 123 30.12 -19.21 -6.87
CA PRO A 123 31.15 -20.01 -7.50
C PRO A 123 31.21 -21.38 -6.80
N PRO A 124 31.34 -22.49 -7.54
CA PRO A 124 31.49 -23.80 -6.94
C PRO A 124 32.77 -23.82 -6.11
N GLY A 125 32.68 -24.48 -4.96
CA GLY A 125 33.61 -24.34 -3.84
C GLY A 125 35.09 -24.57 -4.16
N SER A 126 35.91 -24.07 -3.24
CA SER A 126 37.29 -24.48 -3.05
C SER A 126 37.45 -24.89 -1.59
#